data_AF-A0A1B8XZ17-F1
#
_entry.id   AF-A0A1B8XZ17-F1
#
_cell.length_a   1.000
_cell.length_b   1.000
_cell.length_c   1.000
_cell.angle_alpha   90.00
_cell.angle_beta   90.00
_cell.angle_gamma   90.00
#
_symmetry.space_group_name_H-M   'P 1'
#
loop_
_entity.id
_entity.type
_entity.pdbx_description
1 polymer ?
#
loop_
_entity_poly.entity_id
_entity_poly.type
_entity_poly.pdbx_seq_one_letter_code
_entity_poly.pdbx_strand_id
1 'polypeptide(L)'
;PNCTNGTEAFMGQSPLGPNCTNGSDVFMGQSPLGPNCTNGTDVFMGQSPLGPNCTNGTDVFMGQSPLGPNCTNGTDVFMGQSPLGPNCTNGSDVFMGQSPLGPNCTNGSDVFMGQSPLGPNCTNGSDVFMGQSPLGPNCTNGTDVFMGPNCTNGTDVFMGQSPLGPNCTNGSDVFM
;
A
#
# COMPACT_ATOMS: atom_id res chain seq x y z
N PRO A 1 -2.38 24.26 13.13
CA PRO A 1 -3.84 24.05 13.20
C PRO A 1 -4.14 22.66 13.77
N ASN A 2 -5.17 22.55 14.61
CA ASN A 2 -5.63 21.27 15.14
C ASN A 2 -7.10 21.10 14.76
N CYS A 3 -7.51 19.90 14.37
CA CYS A 3 -8.91 19.57 14.08
C CYS A 3 -9.41 18.45 14.99
N THR A 4 -10.69 18.51 15.36
CA THR A 4 -11.35 17.47 16.18
C THR A 4 -12.74 17.23 15.63
N ASN A 5 -13.03 15.99 15.21
CA ASN A 5 -14.30 15.64 14.52
C ASN A 5 -14.58 16.55 13.31
N GLY A 6 -13.52 16.94 12.59
CA GLY A 6 -13.53 17.92 11.51
C GLY A 6 -13.51 17.29 10.13
N THR A 7 -13.85 18.10 9.13
CA THR A 7 -13.73 17.75 7.72
C THR A 7 -13.26 18.98 6.98
N GLU A 8 -12.00 18.98 6.57
CA GLU A 8 -11.37 20.12 5.93
C GLU A 8 -10.80 19.77 4.56
N ALA A 9 -10.66 20.79 3.71
CA ALA A 9 -10.01 20.66 2.40
C ALA A 9 -8.84 21.64 2.33
N PHE A 10 -7.63 21.12 2.12
CA PHE A 10 -6.40 21.87 2.02
C PHE A 10 -5.90 21.86 0.59
N MET A 11 -5.84 23.04 -0.03
CA MET A 11 -5.38 23.22 -1.41
C MET A 11 -4.16 24.13 -1.45
N GLY A 12 -3.17 23.78 -2.26
CA GLY A 12 -1.97 24.57 -2.47
C GLY A 12 -0.89 23.77 -3.20
N GLN A 13 0.29 24.34 -3.40
CA GLN A 13 1.39 23.57 -4.00
C GLN A 13 1.81 22.40 -3.08
N SER A 14 1.92 22.68 -1.78
CA SER A 14 2.27 21.71 -0.74
C SER A 14 1.49 22.02 0.53
N PRO A 15 0.16 21.79 0.55
CA PRO A 15 -0.63 22.01 1.74
C PRO A 15 -0.10 21.16 2.90
N LEU A 16 0.00 21.76 4.08
CA LEU A 16 0.48 21.10 5.28
C LEU A 16 -0.70 20.63 6.13
N GLY A 17 -0.71 19.34 6.46
CA GLY A 17 -1.68 18.70 7.33
C GLY A 17 -1.69 19.27 8.76
N PRO A 18 -2.88 19.54 9.33
CA PRO A 18 -3.02 19.84 10.76
C PRO A 18 -2.75 18.61 11.65
N ASN A 19 -2.78 18.77 12.97
CA ASN A 19 -2.91 17.60 13.85
C ASN A 19 -4.39 17.31 14.10
N CYS A 20 -4.83 16.08 13.83
CA CYS A 20 -6.26 15.76 13.82
C CYS A 20 -6.62 14.57 14.70
N THR A 21 -7.79 14.65 15.32
CA THR A 21 -8.42 13.51 16.02
C THR A 21 -9.82 13.32 15.48
N ASN A 22 -10.13 12.10 15.00
CA ASN A 22 -11.37 11.77 14.30
C ASN A 22 -11.64 12.72 13.11
N GLY A 23 -10.59 13.10 12.38
CA GLY A 23 -10.70 13.99 11.22
C GLY A 23 -10.99 13.22 9.93
N SER A 24 -11.53 13.91 8.94
CA SER A 24 -11.64 13.38 7.58
C SER A 24 -11.34 14.47 6.56
N ASP A 25 -10.11 14.52 6.09
CA ASP A 25 -9.60 15.67 5.34
C ASP A 25 -9.22 15.33 3.89
N VAL A 26 -9.23 16.33 3.02
CA VAL A 26 -8.75 16.21 1.64
C VAL A 26 -7.59 17.17 1.40
N PHE A 27 -6.47 16.63 0.94
CA PHE A 27 -5.26 17.39 0.61
C PHE A 27 -5.00 17.33 -0.89
N MET A 28 -5.03 18.48 -1.55
CA MET A 28 -4.78 18.59 -2.99
C MET A 28 -3.63 19.56 -3.28
N GLY A 29 -2.59 19.06 -3.95
CA GLY A 29 -1.43 19.85 -4.32
C GLY A 29 -0.41 19.07 -5.14
N GLN A 30 0.72 19.68 -5.49
CA GLN A 30 1.81 18.94 -6.15
C GLN A 30 2.39 17.89 -5.20
N SER A 31 2.62 18.28 -3.95
CA SER A 31 3.18 17.41 -2.89
C SER A 31 2.51 17.75 -1.56
N PRO A 32 1.23 17.38 -1.37
CA PRO A 32 0.57 17.55 -0.08
C PRO A 32 1.33 16.79 1.02
N LEU A 33 1.46 17.41 2.18
CA LEU A 33 2.14 16.88 3.35
C LEU A 33 1.09 16.40 4.36
N GLY A 34 1.11 15.10 4.66
CA GLY A 34 0.15 14.47 5.54
C GLY A 34 0.11 15.05 6.96
N PRO A 35 -1.07 15.04 7.61
CA PRO A 35 -1.24 15.42 9.00
C PRO A 35 -0.56 14.44 9.98
N ASN A 36 -0.56 14.79 11.26
CA ASN A 36 -0.50 13.75 12.30
C ASN A 36 -1.92 13.46 12.78
N CYS A 37 -2.35 12.20 12.72
CA CYS A 37 -3.75 11.87 12.96
C CYS A 37 -3.97 10.74 13.96
N THR A 38 -5.12 10.74 14.62
CA THR A 38 -5.65 9.60 15.38
C THR A 38 -7.09 9.36 14.96
N ASN A 39 -7.41 8.14 14.51
CA ASN A 39 -8.68 7.78 13.89
C ASN A 39 -9.02 8.69 12.68
N GLY A 40 -8.04 8.97 11.82
CA GLY A 40 -8.21 9.83 10.65
C GLY A 40 -8.69 9.06 9.42
N THR A 41 -9.33 9.75 8.49
CA THR A 41 -9.69 9.22 7.18
C THR A 41 -9.45 10.26 6.11
N ASP A 42 -8.27 10.24 5.49
CA ASP A 42 -7.82 11.35 4.66
C ASP A 42 -7.61 10.94 3.19
N VAL A 43 -7.75 11.91 2.27
CA VAL A 43 -7.47 11.71 0.84
C VAL A 43 -6.40 12.68 0.37
N PHE A 44 -5.33 12.15 -0.20
CA PHE A 44 -4.19 12.91 -0.72
C PHE A 44 -4.11 12.79 -2.23
N MET A 45 -4.25 13.92 -2.93
CA MET A 45 -4.15 14.01 -4.38
C MET A 45 -2.98 14.92 -4.78
N GLY A 46 -2.02 14.38 -5.51
CA GLY A 46 -0.88 15.15 -6.00
C GLY A 46 0.09 14.37 -6.86
N GLN A 47 1.17 14.98 -7.32
CA GLN A 47 2.22 14.25 -8.03
C GLN A 47 2.92 13.25 -7.10
N SER A 48 3.25 13.70 -5.90
CA SER A 48 3.94 12.91 -4.87
C SER A 48 3.38 13.27 -3.50
N PRO A 49 2.14 12.85 -3.18
CA PRO A 49 1.60 13.05 -1.84
C PRO A 49 2.47 12.31 -0.82
N LEU A 50 2.74 12.97 0.30
CA LEU A 50 3.51 12.46 1.42
C LEU A 50 2.55 12.03 2.52
N GLY A 51 2.59 10.75 2.88
CA GLY A 51 1.70 10.16 3.86
C GLY A 51 1.80 10.78 5.27
N PRO A 52 0.69 10.74 6.03
CA PRO A 52 0.65 11.22 7.41
C PRO A 52 1.41 10.31 8.39
N ASN A 53 1.52 10.75 9.64
CA ASN A 53 1.80 9.85 10.76
C ASN A 53 0.49 9.59 11.52
N CYS A 54 0.00 8.37 11.52
CA CYS A 54 -1.34 8.07 12.01
C CYS A 54 -1.44 6.88 12.95
N THR A 55 -2.39 6.94 13.88
CA THR A 55 -2.84 5.78 14.65
C THR A 55 -4.29 5.50 14.30
N ASN A 56 -4.62 4.29 13.86
CA ASN A 56 -5.93 3.92 13.29
C ASN A 56 -6.29 4.82 12.09
N GLY A 57 -5.41 4.91 11.09
CA GLY A 57 -5.65 5.71 9.88
C GLY A 57 -6.34 4.90 8.78
N THR A 58 -7.09 5.58 7.92
CA THR A 58 -7.64 4.99 6.70
C THR A 58 -7.54 5.99 5.56
N ASP A 59 -6.49 5.90 4.76
CA ASP A 59 -6.14 6.98 3.84
C ASP A 59 -6.10 6.54 2.37
N VAL A 60 -6.36 7.46 1.45
CA VAL A 60 -6.24 7.23 0.01
C VAL A 60 -5.23 8.19 -0.60
N PHE A 61 -4.21 7.64 -1.28
CA PHE A 61 -3.16 8.40 -1.94
C PHE A 61 -3.24 8.22 -3.44
N MET A 62 -3.45 9.30 -4.17
CA MET A 62 -3.49 9.34 -5.62
C MET A 62 -2.39 10.24 -6.16
N GLY A 63 -1.46 9.66 -6.94
CA GLY A 63 -0.38 10.42 -7.54
C GLY A 63 0.54 9.63 -8.43
N GLN A 64 1.57 10.25 -9.01
CA GLN A 64 2.57 9.51 -9.79
C GLN A 64 3.37 8.55 -8.88
N SER A 65 3.81 9.06 -7.73
CA SER A 65 4.60 8.31 -6.76
C SER A 65 4.16 8.72 -5.36
N PRO A 66 2.97 8.29 -4.90
CA PRO A 66 2.55 8.52 -3.53
C PRO A 66 3.52 7.82 -2.56
N LEU A 67 3.86 8.51 -1.48
CA LEU A 67 4.74 8.04 -0.42
C LEU A 67 3.88 7.66 0.78
N GLY A 68 3.98 6.39 1.20
CA GLY A 68 3.19 5.84 2.28
C GLY A 68 3.37 6.53 3.64
N PRO A 69 2.33 6.49 4.49
CA PRO A 69 2.39 6.98 5.86
C PRO A 69 3.32 6.17 6.77
N ASN A 70 3.54 6.69 7.98
CA ASN A 70 3.97 5.87 9.11
C ASN A 70 2.78 5.66 10.03
N CYS A 71 2.32 4.41 10.19
CA CYS A 71 1.07 4.15 10.89
C CYS A 71 1.11 3.01 11.92
N THR A 72 0.27 3.14 12.94
CA THR A 72 -0.08 2.04 13.85
C THR A 72 -1.54 1.69 13.60
N ASN A 73 -1.81 0.51 13.03
CA ASN A 73 -3.10 0.15 12.43
C ASN A 73 -3.47 1.10 11.28
N GLY A 74 -2.91 0.85 10.10
CA GLY A 74 -3.27 1.56 8.87
C GLY A 74 -4.15 0.69 7.96
N THR A 75 -4.98 1.34 7.14
CA THR A 75 -5.70 0.69 6.05
C THR A 75 -5.76 1.65 4.89
N ASP A 76 -4.80 1.55 3.98
CA ASP A 76 -4.55 2.60 3.02
C ASP A 76 -4.65 2.11 1.56
N VAL A 77 -5.02 3.01 0.66
CA VAL A 77 -5.06 2.74 -0.79
C VAL A 77 -4.11 3.67 -1.53
N PHE A 78 -3.17 3.09 -2.28
CA PHE A 78 -2.19 3.83 -3.07
C PHE A 78 -2.43 3.59 -4.56
N MET A 79 -2.70 4.67 -5.29
CA MET A 79 -2.87 4.65 -6.74
C MET A 79 -1.82 5.52 -7.39
N GLY A 80 -0.95 4.92 -8.21
CA GLY A 80 0.09 5.66 -8.92
C GLY A 80 0.95 4.83 -9.84
N GLN A 81 1.92 5.44 -10.53
CA GLN A 81 2.84 4.67 -11.37
C GLN A 81 3.73 3.76 -10.51
N SER A 82 4.27 4.32 -9.42
CA SER A 82 5.16 3.62 -8.50
C SER A 82 4.85 4.06 -7.08
N PRO A 83 3.70 3.64 -6.51
CA PRO A 83 3.41 3.92 -5.11
C PRO A 83 4.45 3.26 -4.21
N LEU A 84 4.87 3.98 -3.18
CA LEU A 84 5.81 3.55 -2.16
C LEU A 84 5.03 3.21 -0.89
N GLY A 85 5.16 1.97 -0.42
CA GLY A 85 4.42 1.48 0.72
C GLY A 85 4.75 2.17 2.06
N PRO A 86 3.79 2.18 3.00
CA PRO A 86 3.98 2.70 4.35
C PRO A 86 5.00 1.93 5.18
N ASN A 87 5.35 2.51 6.32
CA ASN A 87 5.93 1.78 7.43
C ASN A 87 4.89 1.60 8.53
N CYS A 88 4.54 0.36 8.86
CA CYS A 88 3.41 0.11 9.74
C CYS A 88 3.66 -0.96 10.81
N THR A 89 2.95 -0.87 11.95
CA THR A 89 2.95 -1.99 12.90
C THR A 89 1.97 -3.07 12.46
N ASN A 90 0.72 -2.68 12.21
CA ASN A 90 -0.31 -3.50 11.56
C ASN A 90 -0.83 -2.69 10.37
N GLY A 91 -0.87 -3.29 9.19
CA GLY A 91 -1.34 -2.63 7.97
C GLY A 91 -2.16 -3.58 7.12
N SER A 92 -3.05 -2.99 6.34
CA SER A 92 -3.84 -3.71 5.34
C SER A 92 -4.08 -2.79 4.17
N ASP A 93 -3.20 -2.86 3.18
CA ASP A 93 -3.09 -1.82 2.16
C ASP A 93 -3.33 -2.36 0.76
N VAL A 94 -3.80 -1.49 -0.14
CA VAL A 94 -3.98 -1.82 -1.55
C VAL A 94 -3.11 -0.91 -2.41
N PHE A 95 -2.25 -1.51 -3.22
CA PHE A 95 -1.34 -0.80 -4.11
C PHE A 95 -1.73 -1.07 -5.56
N MET A 96 -2.07 -0.01 -6.29
CA MET A 96 -2.38 -0.06 -7.71
C MET A 96 -1.38 0.79 -8.49
N GLY A 97 -0.57 0.14 -9.33
CA GLY A 97 0.42 0.85 -10.14
C GLY A 97 1.22 -0.01 -11.09
N GLN A 98 2.10 0.59 -11.89
CA GLN A 98 2.97 -0.20 -12.78
C GLN A 98 3.95 -1.06 -11.97
N SER A 99 4.58 -0.45 -10.97
CA SER A 99 5.57 -1.10 -10.11
C SER A 99 5.38 -0.62 -8.68
N PRO A 100 4.29 -1.04 -8.00
CA PRO A 100 4.10 -0.73 -6.61
C PRO A 100 5.22 -1.35 -5.76
N LEU A 101 5.72 -0.58 -4.80
CA LEU A 101 6.74 -0.97 -3.85
C LEU A 101 6.07 -1.28 -2.52
N GLY A 102 6.25 -2.52 -2.04
CA GLY A 102 5.62 -3.00 -0.82
C GLY A 102 6.05 -2.24 0.44
N PRO A 103 5.17 -2.23 1.47
CA PRO A 103 5.44 -1.61 2.75
C PRO A 103 6.49 -2.36 3.59
N ASN A 104 6.90 -1.74 4.69
CA ASN A 104 7.62 -2.40 5.77
C ASN A 104 6.72 -2.52 7.00
N CYS A 105 6.28 -3.72 7.33
CA CYS A 105 5.29 -3.90 8.40
C CYS A 105 5.62 -5.02 9.39
N THR A 106 5.14 -4.92 10.64
CA THR A 106 5.27 -6.06 11.57
C THR A 106 4.25 -7.14 11.19
N ASN A 107 2.97 -6.76 11.08
CA ASN A 107 1.90 -7.59 10.53
C ASN A 107 1.30 -6.88 9.30
N GLY A 108 1.41 -7.49 8.12
CA GLY A 108 0.89 -6.93 6.86
C GLY A 108 -0.15 -7.86 6.24
N SER A 109 -1.11 -7.28 5.52
CA SER A 109 -2.08 -8.02 4.71
C SER A 109 -2.47 -7.18 3.51
N ASP A 110 -1.68 -7.28 2.45
CA ASP A 110 -1.68 -6.29 1.39
C ASP A 110 -2.07 -6.88 0.03
N VAL A 111 -2.63 -6.03 -0.84
CA VAL A 111 -2.96 -6.39 -2.23
C VAL A 111 -2.18 -5.52 -3.19
N PHE A 112 -1.38 -6.14 -4.05
CA PHE A 112 -0.58 -5.46 -5.06
C PHE A 112 -1.13 -5.76 -6.45
N MET A 113 -1.52 -4.73 -7.18
CA MET A 113 -1.96 -4.81 -8.57
C MET A 113 -1.03 -4.00 -9.46
N GLY A 114 -0.30 -4.68 -10.35
CA GLY A 114 0.62 -3.99 -11.23
C GLY A 114 1.38 -4.87 -12.21
N GLN A 115 2.19 -4.27 -13.09
CA GLN A 115 3.00 -5.06 -14.03
C GLN A 115 4.07 -5.87 -13.28
N SER A 116 4.76 -5.22 -12.36
CA SER A 116 5.86 -5.81 -11.59
C SER A 116 5.80 -5.32 -10.15
N PRO A 117 4.80 -5.74 -9.36
CA PRO A 117 4.75 -5.39 -7.95
C PRO A 117 5.95 -6.00 -7.20
N LEU A 118 6.49 -5.22 -6.29
CA LEU A 118 7.58 -5.60 -5.39
C LEU A 118 6.99 -5.84 -4.00
N GLY A 119 7.15 -7.04 -3.46
CA GLY A 119 6.56 -7.43 -2.18
C GLY A 119 7.13 -6.68 -0.97
N PRO A 120 6.35 -6.63 0.12
CA PRO A 120 6.74 -6.00 1.38
C PRO A 120 7.89 -6.72 2.08
N ASN A 121 8.46 -6.03 3.06
CA ASN A 121 9.25 -6.67 4.12
C ASN A 121 8.39 -6.75 5.39
N CYS A 122 8.24 -7.94 5.96
CA CYS A 122 7.41 -8.08 7.15
C CYS A 122 7.80 -9.18 8.14
N THR A 123 7.24 -9.14 9.35
CA THR A 123 7.39 -10.28 10.28
C THR A 123 6.33 -11.34 10.00
N ASN A 124 5.05 -10.95 10.00
CA ASN A 124 3.93 -11.79 9.56
C ASN A 124 3.23 -11.14 8.37
N GLY A 125 3.01 -11.88 7.29
CA GLY A 125 2.47 -11.35 6.03
C GLY A 125 1.36 -12.23 5.47
N SER A 126 0.39 -11.62 4.80
CA SER A 126 -0.63 -12.34 4.06
C SER A 126 -1.05 -11.53 2.84
N ASP A 127 -0.31 -11.70 1.75
CA ASP A 127 -0.36 -10.76 0.64
C ASP A 127 -0.90 -11.39 -0.65
N VAL A 128 -1.52 -10.57 -1.50
CA VAL A 128 -1.99 -10.97 -2.82
C VAL A 128 -1.32 -10.14 -3.89
N PHE A 129 -0.65 -10.79 -4.83
CA PHE A 129 0.03 -10.15 -5.95
C PHE A 129 -0.67 -10.47 -7.26
N MET A 130 -1.14 -9.46 -7.96
CA MET A 130 -1.72 -9.56 -9.30
C MET A 130 -0.83 -8.79 -10.28
N GLY A 131 -0.14 -9.52 -11.17
CA GLY A 131 0.77 -8.88 -12.12
C GLY A 131 1.47 -9.78 -13.10
N GLN A 132 2.19 -9.18 -14.06
CA GLN A 132 2.93 -9.95 -15.07
C GLN A 132 4.16 -10.64 -14.46
N SER A 133 4.87 -9.92 -13.61
CA SER A 133 6.12 -10.35 -12.98
C SER A 133 6.19 -9.89 -11.52
N PRO A 134 5.28 -10.33 -10.63
CA PRO A 134 5.39 -10.06 -9.21
C PRO A 134 6.66 -10.64 -8.60
N LEU A 135 7.31 -9.85 -7.76
CA LEU A 135 8.42 -10.26 -6.90
C LEU A 135 7.87 -10.41 -5.49
N GLY A 136 7.96 -11.62 -4.94
CA GLY A 136 7.36 -11.97 -3.66
C GLY A 136 7.93 -11.20 -2.47
N PRO A 137 7.21 -11.24 -1.32
CA PRO A 137 7.59 -10.55 -0.12
C PRO A 137 8.80 -11.18 0.54
N ASN A 138 9.41 -10.42 1.44
CA ASN A 138 10.45 -10.90 2.34
C ASN A 138 9.90 -10.87 3.77
N CYS A 139 9.10 -11.89 4.09
CA CYS A 139 8.44 -12.03 5.38
C CYS A 139 8.95 -13.23 6.18
N THR A 140 9.06 -13.08 7.51
CA THR A 140 9.53 -14.18 8.37
C THR A 140 8.51 -15.32 8.42
N ASN A 141 7.22 -14.99 8.52
CA ASN A 141 6.09 -15.92 8.40
C ASN A 141 5.06 -15.33 7.43
N GLY A 142 5.04 -15.79 6.18
CA GLY A 142 4.14 -15.29 5.13
C GLY A 142 3.14 -16.35 4.65
N THR A 143 2.02 -15.92 4.09
CA THR A 143 1.13 -16.77 3.28
C THR A 143 0.59 -15.95 2.14
N ASP A 144 1.08 -16.20 0.92
CA ASP A 144 0.93 -15.22 -0.16
C ASP A 144 0.35 -15.87 -1.42
N VAL A 145 -0.51 -15.12 -2.11
CA VAL A 145 -1.18 -15.57 -3.34
C VAL A 145 -0.63 -14.78 -4.51
N PHE A 146 -0.13 -15.47 -5.53
CA PHE A 146 0.38 -14.85 -6.75
C PHE A 146 -0.54 -15.18 -7.92
N MET A 147 -0.90 -14.15 -8.69
CA MET A 147 -1.71 -14.25 -9.90
C MET A 147 -0.94 -13.58 -11.04
N GLY A 148 -0.28 -14.39 -11.86
CA GLY A 148 0.59 -13.90 -12.92
C GLY A 148 1.35 -15.01 -13.65
N PRO A 149 1.85 -14.76 -14.89
CA PRO A 149 2.60 -15.74 -15.65
C PRO A 149 4.05 -15.96 -15.16
N ASN A 150 4.67 -15.01 -14.47
CA ASN A 150 6.04 -15.13 -13.93
C ASN A 150 6.07 -14.66 -12.47
N CYS A 151 6.56 -15.47 -11.53
CA CYS A 151 6.63 -15.07 -10.12
C CYS A 151 7.82 -15.69 -9.38
N THR A 152 8.22 -15.12 -8.23
CA THR A 152 9.37 -15.61 -7.43
C THR A 152 9.11 -15.48 -5.92
N ASN A 153 9.47 -16.49 -5.12
CA ASN A 153 9.40 -16.52 -3.63
C ASN A 153 7.98 -16.41 -3.02
N GLY A 154 7.08 -17.37 -3.30
CA GLY A 154 5.74 -17.46 -2.73
C GLY A 154 5.40 -18.86 -2.18
N THR A 155 4.34 -19.01 -1.38
CA THR A 155 3.74 -20.32 -1.04
C THR A 155 2.31 -20.33 -1.56
N ASP A 156 2.05 -21.06 -2.65
CA ASP A 156 1.23 -20.48 -3.71
C ASP A 156 -0.18 -21.07 -3.86
N VAL A 157 -1.14 -20.20 -4.16
CA VAL A 157 -2.44 -20.56 -4.77
C VAL A 157 -2.57 -19.80 -6.10
N PHE A 158 -2.56 -20.52 -7.22
CA PHE A 158 -2.64 -19.93 -8.56
C PHE A 158 -4.00 -20.16 -9.21
N MET A 159 -4.60 -19.10 -9.76
CA MET A 159 -5.77 -19.14 -10.65
C MET A 159 -5.37 -18.60 -12.04
N GLY A 160 -5.13 -19.48 -13.03
CA GLY A 160 -4.79 -19.05 -14.40
C GLY A 160 -4.43 -20.17 -15.39
N GLN A 161 -5.03 -20.13 -16.59
CA GLN A 161 -4.79 -21.11 -17.68
C GLN A 161 -3.61 -20.68 -18.55
N SER A 162 -2.42 -21.27 -18.36
CA SER A 162 -1.35 -21.24 -19.38
C SER A 162 -0.95 -22.66 -19.78
N PRO A 163 -0.87 -22.98 -21.09
CA PRO A 163 -0.53 -24.32 -21.58
C PRO A 163 0.94 -24.75 -21.32
N LEU A 164 1.79 -23.85 -20.80
CA LEU A 164 3.19 -24.12 -20.44
C LEU A 164 3.43 -24.11 -18.91
N GLY A 165 2.40 -23.84 -18.10
CA GLY A 165 2.56 -23.56 -16.67
C GLY A 165 3.24 -22.19 -16.40
N PRO A 166 3.02 -21.56 -15.25
CA PRO A 166 3.75 -20.37 -14.83
C PRO A 166 5.21 -20.71 -14.49
N ASN A 167 6.16 -19.82 -14.83
CA ASN A 167 7.58 -19.97 -14.47
C ASN A 167 7.83 -19.45 -13.06
N CYS A 168 7.21 -20.07 -12.05
CA CYS A 168 7.37 -19.69 -10.65
C CYS A 168 8.46 -20.52 -9.97
N THR A 169 9.29 -19.87 -9.15
CA THR A 169 10.41 -20.50 -8.44
C THR A 169 10.32 -20.24 -6.94
N ASN A 170 10.68 -21.25 -6.12
CA ASN A 170 10.74 -21.22 -4.65
C ASN A 170 9.39 -21.27 -3.90
N GLY A 171 8.41 -22.02 -4.42
CA GLY A 171 7.09 -22.16 -3.80
C GLY A 171 6.42 -23.52 -3.99
N SER A 172 5.25 -23.70 -3.39
CA SER A 172 4.41 -24.90 -3.51
C SER A 172 3.21 -24.57 -4.37
N ASP A 173 3.22 -25.01 -5.63
CA ASP A 173 2.18 -24.63 -6.59
C ASP A 173 0.83 -25.35 -6.30
N VAL A 174 -0.22 -24.60 -5.95
CA VAL A 174 -1.61 -25.09 -6.01
C VAL A 174 -2.27 -24.55 -7.27
N PHE A 175 -2.60 -25.46 -8.21
CA PHE A 175 -3.32 -25.14 -9.43
C PHE A 175 -4.83 -25.28 -9.20
N MET A 176 -5.61 -24.20 -9.37
CA MET A 176 -7.08 -24.22 -9.43
C MET A 176 -7.60 -23.94 -10.84
#